data_AF-A0A8S2SK66-F1
#
_entry.id   AF-A0A8S2SK66-F1
#
_cell.length_a   1.000
_cell.length_b   1.000
_cell.length_c   1.000
_cell.angle_alpha   90.00
_cell.angle_beta   90.00
_cell.angle_gamma   90.00
#
_symmetry.space_group_name_H-M   'P 1'
#
loop_
_entity.id
_entity.type
_entity.pdbx_description
1 polymer ?
#
loop_
_entity_poly.entity_id
_entity_poly.type
_entity_poly.pdbx_seq_one_letter_code
_entity_poly.pdbx_strand_id
1 'polypeptide(L)'
;VSSQAPRKLKVCHFMRGTEILSYSFANNILAVKLSRSRLAVCLEDSIYIHNMPDMKLLHTIREIPSNSDGLCTLSISDENPYLAYPGSTTTGE
;
A
#
# COMPACT_ATOMS: atom_id res chain seq x y z
N VAL A 1 -7.67 8.01 -2.44
CA VAL A 1 -8.37 7.00 -1.61
C VAL A 1 -9.83 7.41 -1.51
N SER A 2 -10.78 6.47 -1.48
CA SER A 2 -12.21 6.82 -1.39
C SER A 2 -12.53 7.39 -0.01
N SER A 3 -13.21 8.55 0.04
CA SER A 3 -13.70 9.15 1.28
C SER A 3 -14.90 8.41 1.87
N GLN A 4 -15.66 7.68 1.06
CA GLN A 4 -16.86 6.94 1.49
C GLN A 4 -16.52 5.63 2.21
N ALA A 5 -15.36 5.03 1.93
CA ALA A 5 -14.91 3.79 2.54
C ALA A 5 -13.38 3.81 2.70
N PRO A 6 -12.82 4.63 3.61
CA PRO A 6 -11.39 4.89 3.70
C PRO A 6 -10.55 3.66 4.08
N ARG A 7 -11.20 2.60 4.59
CA ARG A 7 -10.57 1.34 5.00
C ARG A 7 -10.68 0.22 3.95
N LYS A 8 -11.36 0.47 2.82
CA LYS A 8 -11.58 -0.53 1.78
C LYS A 8 -10.73 -0.23 0.56
N LEU A 9 -9.98 -1.23 0.12
CA LEU A 9 -9.33 -1.23 -1.19
C LEU A 9 -10.13 -2.12 -2.13
N LYS A 10 -10.42 -1.62 -3.33
CA LYS A 10 -10.98 -2.40 -4.43
C LYS A 10 -9.99 -2.38 -5.57
N VAL A 11 -9.67 -3.55 -6.10
CA VAL A 11 -8.89 -3.69 -7.33
C VAL A 11 -9.83 -4.15 -8.42
N CYS A 12 -9.89 -3.40 -9.51
CA CYS A 12 -10.84 -3.62 -10.59
C CYS A 12 -10.11 -3.74 -11.92
N HIS A 13 -10.61 -4.60 -12.81
CA HIS A 13 -10.16 -4.65 -14.18
C HIS A 13 -10.93 -3.61 -15.00
N PHE A 14 -10.30 -2.46 -15.25
CA PHE A 14 -10.97 -1.30 -15.87
C PHE A 14 -11.73 -1.65 -17.16
N MET A 15 -11.08 -2.34 -18.10
CA MET A 15 -11.71 -2.67 -19.40
C MET A 15 -12.84 -3.69 -19.30
N ARG A 16 -12.86 -4.52 -18.26
CA ARG A 16 -13.89 -5.56 -18.09
C ARG A 16 -15.01 -5.09 -17.16
N GLY A 17 -14.82 -3.98 -16.45
CA GLY A 17 -15.74 -3.48 -15.43
C GLY A 17 -15.88 -4.42 -14.22
N THR A 18 -15.04 -5.45 -14.10
CA THR A 18 -15.15 -6.46 -13.04
C THR A 18 -14.27 -6.11 -11.85
N GLU A 19 -14.81 -6.27 -10.65
CA GLU A 19 -14.01 -6.30 -9.43
C GLU A 19 -13.14 -7.58 -9.43
N ILE A 20 -11.84 -7.41 -9.25
CA ILE A 20 -10.90 -8.54 -9.11
C ILE A 20 -10.90 -8.99 -7.66
N LEU A 21 -10.87 -8.03 -6.73
CA LEU A 21 -10.87 -8.29 -5.29
C LEU A 21 -11.28 -7.04 -4.50
N SER A 22 -11.65 -7.26 -3.24
CA SER A 22 -11.80 -6.21 -2.24
C SER A 22 -11.14 -6.60 -0.91
N TYR A 23 -10.27 -5.74 -0.40
CA TYR A 23 -9.70 -5.83 0.94
C TYR A 23 -10.37 -4.86 1.90
N SER A 24 -10.48 -5.27 3.16
CA SER A 24 -10.84 -4.41 4.28
C SER A 24 -9.69 -4.40 5.28
N PHE A 25 -9.18 -3.20 5.57
CA PHE A 25 -8.09 -2.99 6.51
C PHE A 25 -8.63 -2.54 7.87
N ALA A 26 -7.83 -2.70 8.93
CA ALA A 26 -8.22 -2.31 10.29
C ALA A 26 -8.40 -0.78 10.40
N ASN A 27 -7.47 -0.03 9.81
CA ASN A 27 -7.40 1.43 9.83
C ASN A 27 -7.52 2.04 8.44
N ASN A 28 -7.59 3.37 8.39
CA ASN A 28 -7.71 4.14 7.15
C ASN A 28 -6.47 3.93 6.27
N ILE A 29 -6.72 3.72 4.98
CA ILE A 29 -5.68 3.69 3.98
C ILE A 29 -5.26 5.14 3.72
N LEU A 30 -4.01 5.47 4.01
CA LEU A 30 -3.45 6.79 3.80
C LEU A 30 -2.88 6.92 2.39
N ALA A 31 -2.19 5.87 1.91
CA ALA A 31 -1.67 5.84 0.55
C ALA A 31 -1.74 4.43 -0.06
N VAL A 32 -1.81 4.40 -1.39
CA VAL A 32 -1.68 3.18 -2.19
C VAL A 32 -0.64 3.44 -3.27
N LYS A 33 0.36 2.56 -3.39
CA LYS A 33 1.41 2.64 -4.42
C LYS A 33 1.43 1.35 -5.22
N LEU A 34 1.62 1.48 -6.53
CA LEU A 34 1.50 0.40 -7.49
C LEU A 34 2.73 0.36 -8.38
N SER A 35 3.29 -0.82 -8.58
CA SER A 35 4.21 -1.15 -9.67
C SER A 35 3.67 -2.37 -10.44
N ARG A 36 4.39 -2.86 -11.46
CA ARG A 36 3.96 -4.08 -12.17
C ARG A 36 4.05 -5.32 -11.29
N SER A 37 4.98 -5.34 -10.34
CA SER A 37 5.27 -6.49 -9.47
C SER A 37 4.76 -6.35 -8.04
N ARG A 38 4.48 -5.13 -7.54
CA ARG A 38 4.11 -4.88 -6.14
C ARG A 38 2.96 -3.89 -5.99
N LEU A 39 2.15 -4.13 -4.96
CA LEU A 39 1.13 -3.23 -4.46
C LEU A 39 1.44 -2.95 -2.99
N ALA A 40 1.71 -1.70 -2.65
CA ALA A 40 1.93 -1.26 -1.28
C ALA A 40 0.71 -0.46 -0.80
N VAL A 41 0.17 -0.85 0.36
CA VAL A 41 -0.93 -0.15 1.03
C VAL A 41 -0.41 0.38 2.35
N CYS A 42 -0.37 1.71 2.49
CA CYS A 42 0.14 2.40 3.66
C CYS A 42 -1.02 2.80 4.58
N LEU A 43 -0.96 2.32 5.81
CA LEU A 43 -1.73 2.78 6.95
C LEU A 43 -0.81 3.69 7.80
N GLU A 44 -1.31 4.18 8.92
CA GLU A 44 -0.55 5.05 9.83
C GLU A 44 0.64 4.36 10.49
N ASP A 45 0.47 3.09 10.87
CA ASP A 45 1.40 2.31 11.70
C ASP A 45 1.91 1.04 11.00
N SER A 46 1.51 0.84 9.74
CA SER A 46 1.80 -0.39 9.01
C SER A 46 1.76 -0.21 7.50
N ILE A 47 2.54 -1.03 6.79
CA ILE A 47 2.54 -1.10 5.31
C ILE A 47 2.36 -2.54 4.87
N TYR A 48 1.36 -2.78 4.04
CA TYR A 48 1.04 -4.10 3.49
C TYR A 48 1.57 -4.19 2.06
N ILE A 49 2.42 -5.18 1.80
CA ILE A 49 3.06 -5.39 0.51
C ILE A 49 2.47 -6.66 -0.11
N HIS A 50 1.80 -6.49 -1.24
CA HIS A 50 1.21 -7.57 -2.02
C HIS A 50 1.97 -7.77 -3.32
N ASN A 51 1.95 -9.00 -3.81
CA ASN A 51 2.37 -9.32 -5.16
C ASN A 51 1.27 -8.90 -6.15
N MET A 52 1.61 -8.17 -7.19
CA MET A 52 0.59 -7.67 -8.13
C MET A 52 -0.06 -8.74 -9.03
N PRO A 53 0.69 -9.71 -9.60
CA PRO A 53 0.09 -10.70 -10.50
C PRO A 53 -0.95 -11.60 -9.84
N ASP A 54 -0.72 -12.06 -8.61
CA ASP A 54 -1.61 -13.00 -7.89
C ASP A 54 -2.31 -12.39 -6.67
N MET A 55 -2.05 -11.11 -6.38
CA MET A 55 -2.64 -10.35 -5.27
C MET A 55 -2.40 -10.96 -3.89
N LYS A 56 -1.40 -11.83 -3.72
CA LYS A 56 -1.10 -12.40 -2.41
C LYS A 56 -0.36 -11.40 -1.54
N LEU A 57 -0.70 -11.38 -0.25
CA LEU A 57 0.08 -10.66 0.75
C LEU A 57 1.46 -11.33 0.86
N LEU A 58 2.51 -10.57 0.56
CA LEU A 58 3.89 -11.03 0.68
C LEU A 58 4.45 -10.72 2.06
N HIS A 59 4.21 -9.50 2.53
CA HIS A 59 4.79 -9.02 3.78
C HIS A 59 3.95 -7.90 4.39
N THR A 60 4.08 -7.75 5.71
CA THR A 60 3.53 -6.61 6.45
C THR A 60 4.63 -6.03 7.31
N ILE A 61 4.99 -4.78 7.03
CA ILE A 61 5.83 -3.99 7.92
C ILE A 61 4.89 -3.42 8.98
N ARG A 62 5.18 -3.69 10.25
CA ARG A 62 4.37 -3.27 11.39
C ARG A 62 5.20 -2.35 12.28
N GLU A 63 4.52 -1.64 13.16
CA GLU A 63 5.15 -0.80 14.18
C GLU A 63 6.07 0.26 13.54
N ILE A 64 5.71 0.73 12.34
CA ILE A 64 6.39 1.89 11.77
C ILE A 64 6.01 3.13 12.60
N PRO A 65 6.91 4.12 12.72
CA PRO A 65 6.57 5.39 13.34
C PRO A 65 5.36 6.03 12.66
N SER A 66 4.56 6.78 13.42
CA SER A 66 3.30 7.36 12.97
C SER A 66 3.46 8.14 11.66
N ASN A 67 2.91 7.59 10.58
CA ASN A 67 2.96 8.17 9.25
C ASN A 67 1.61 8.78 8.88
N SER A 68 1.22 9.85 9.58
CA SER A 68 -0.10 10.50 9.45
C SER A 68 -0.43 10.95 8.02
N ASP A 69 0.60 11.26 7.24
CA ASP A 69 0.48 11.76 5.86
C ASP A 69 0.56 10.64 4.81
N GLY A 70 0.78 9.38 5.23
CA GLY A 70 0.91 8.24 4.32
C GLY A 70 2.13 8.35 3.39
N LEU A 71 3.20 9.00 3.84
CA LEU A 71 4.42 9.18 3.07
C LEU A 71 5.06 7.82 2.79
N CYS A 72 5.12 7.47 1.50
CA CYS A 72 5.85 6.31 1.02
C CYS A 72 6.07 6.45 -0.48
N THR A 73 7.11 5.79 -0.99
CA THR A 73 7.34 5.66 -2.42
C THR A 73 7.78 4.24 -2.76
N LEU A 74 7.31 3.75 -3.91
CA LEU A 74 7.59 2.41 -4.42
C LEU A 74 8.30 2.57 -5.75
N SER A 75 9.44 1.89 -5.89
CA SER A 75 10.18 1.81 -7.15
C SER A 75 9.31 1.20 -8.25
N ILE A 76 9.42 1.75 -9.45
CA ILE A 76 8.78 1.21 -10.66
C ILE A 76 9.58 0.04 -11.28
N SER A 77 10.80 -0.22 -10.80
CA SER A 77 11.64 -1.32 -11.30
C SER A 77 11.12 -2.66 -10.78
N ASP A 78 10.98 -3.62 -11.69
CA ASP A 78 10.60 -5.00 -11.35
C ASP A 78 11.79 -5.84 -10.84
N GLU A 79 13.01 -5.53 -11.28
CA GLU A 79 14.23 -6.19 -10.78
C GLU A 79 14.55 -5.75 -9.36
N ASN A 80 14.35 -4.47 -9.07
CA ASN A 80 14.67 -3.85 -7.78
C ASN A 80 13.46 -3.06 -7.23
N PRO A 81 12.43 -3.76 -6.71
CA PRO A 81 11.21 -3.14 -6.21
C PRO A 81 11.41 -2.62 -4.78
N TYR A 82 12.24 -1.59 -4.63
CA TYR A 82 12.46 -0.94 -3.34
C TYR A 82 11.24 -0.14 -2.89
N LEU A 83 10.99 -0.16 -1.58
CA LEU A 83 9.98 0.65 -0.90
C LEU A 83 10.70 1.55 0.09
N ALA A 84 10.47 2.85 0.01
CA ALA A 84 10.96 3.81 0.99
C ALA A 84 9.78 4.42 1.76
N TYR A 85 9.94 4.55 3.07
CA TYR A 85 8.99 5.13 4.01
C TYR A 85 9.77 5.75 5.19
N PRO A 86 9.18 6.72 5.92
CA PRO A 86 9.83 7.32 7.08
C PRO A 86 10.16 6.29 8.16
N GLY A 87 11.43 6.23 8.57
CA GLY A 87 11.91 5.40 9.68
C GLY A 87 11.81 6.06 11.05
N SER A 88 11.43 7.34 11.10
CA SER A 88 11.21 8.13 12.32
C SER A 88 10.28 9.30 12.03
N THR A 89 9.57 9.79 13.05
CA THR A 89 8.68 10.96 12.97
C THR A 89 9.41 12.28 13.18
N THR A 90 10.59 12.25 13.81
CA THR A 90 11.29 13.46 14.28
C THR A 90 12.71 13.59 13.76
N THR A 91 13.29 12.52 13.23
CA THR A 91 14.69 12.48 12.78
C THR A 91 14.78 11.83 11.41
N GLY A 92 15.63 12.38 10.55
CA GLY A 92 16.04 11.74 9.29
C GLY A 92 17.55 11.56 9.35
N GLU A 93 18.00 10.35 9.62
CA GLU A 93 19.38 9.92 9.37
C GLU A 93 19.46 9.19 8.03
#